data_AF-A0A9E1X760-F1
#
_entry.id   AF-A0A9E1X760-F1
#
_cell.length_a   1.000
_cell.length_b   1.000
_cell.length_c   1.000
_cell.angle_alpha   90.00
_cell.angle_beta   90.00
_cell.angle_gamma   90.00
#
_symmetry.space_group_name_H-M   'P 1'
#
loop_
_entity.id
_entity.type
_entity.pdbx_description
1 polymer ?
#
loop_
_entity_poly.entity_id
_entity_poly.type
_entity_poly.pdbx_seq_one_letter_code
_entity_poly.pdbx_strand_id
1 'polypeptide(L)'
;MKHRRERSPPETPTEPESVDSVSGALSTGGISSTGDARSVRSAEVLAHAVAARGFMPADEGRALFDHASSVGQQGIDGPWLEIGSYCGKSACYLGAAAESAGRQLFALDHHRGSEENQAGWEHHEPDLVDPAIGRMDTLPIFRRTIHDA
;
A
#
# COMPACT_ATOMS: atom_id res chain seq x y z
N MET A 1 -38.22 0.18 -1.16
CA MET A 1 -38.59 -0.97 -0.31
C MET A 1 -37.38 -1.89 -0.22
N LYS A 2 -36.67 -1.93 0.92
CA LYS A 2 -35.48 -2.78 1.10
C LYS A 2 -35.91 -4.04 1.87
N HIS A 3 -35.76 -5.21 1.25
CA HIS A 3 -36.05 -6.49 1.90
C HIS A 3 -34.99 -6.81 2.96
N ARG A 4 -35.42 -6.89 4.21
CA ARG A 4 -34.62 -7.34 5.36
C ARG A 4 -34.47 -8.86 5.26
N ARG A 5 -33.27 -9.35 4.98
CA ARG A 5 -32.94 -10.77 5.11
C ARG A 5 -32.75 -11.09 6.59
N GLU A 6 -33.46 -12.10 7.08
CA GLU A 6 -33.29 -12.64 8.43
C GLU A 6 -31.94 -13.36 8.56
N ARG A 7 -31.25 -13.17 9.68
CA ARG A 7 -29.97 -13.82 9.98
C ARG A 7 -30.23 -15.15 10.70
N SER A 8 -29.61 -16.23 10.20
CA SER A 8 -29.53 -17.51 10.91
C SER A 8 -28.72 -17.38 12.21
N PRO A 9 -29.00 -18.19 13.25
CA PRO A 9 -28.27 -18.18 14.51
C PRO A 9 -26.84 -18.73 14.37
N PRO A 10 -25.90 -18.29 15.23
CA PRO A 10 -24.50 -18.74 15.17
C PRO A 10 -24.32 -20.15 15.74
N GLU A 11 -23.50 -20.97 15.07
CA GLU A 11 -23.03 -22.25 15.57
C GLU A 11 -21.99 -22.06 16.68
N THR A 12 -22.04 -22.92 17.70
CA THR A 12 -21.10 -22.94 18.83
C THR A 12 -19.74 -23.52 18.43
N PRO A 13 -18.60 -22.88 18.75
CA PRO A 13 -17.29 -23.42 18.42
C PRO A 13 -16.90 -24.61 19.30
N THR A 14 -16.48 -25.70 18.69
CA THR A 14 -15.79 -26.84 19.32
C THR A 14 -14.33 -26.46 19.63
N GLU A 15 -13.86 -26.79 20.83
CA GLU A 15 -12.45 -26.58 21.25
C GLU A 15 -11.47 -27.48 20.48
N PRO A 16 -10.26 -27.01 20.14
CA PRO A 16 -9.24 -27.85 19.53
C PRO A 16 -8.36 -28.54 20.58
N GLU A 17 -8.04 -29.81 20.30
CA GLU A 17 -7.12 -30.66 21.06
C GLU A 17 -5.67 -30.14 21.06
N SER A 18 -4.95 -30.48 22.14
CA SER A 18 -3.57 -30.10 22.46
C SER A 18 -2.53 -30.59 21.45
N VAL A 19 -1.62 -29.69 21.03
CA VAL A 19 -0.45 -29.99 20.19
C VAL A 19 0.81 -30.23 21.02
N ASP A 20 1.44 -31.38 20.79
CA ASP A 20 2.75 -31.75 21.32
C ASP A 20 3.89 -30.92 20.70
N SER A 21 4.89 -30.62 21.53
CA SER A 21 6.02 -29.73 21.23
C SER A 21 7.10 -30.42 20.40
N VAL A 22 7.50 -29.83 19.26
CA VAL A 22 8.70 -30.24 18.50
C VAL A 22 9.77 -29.17 18.64
N SER A 23 10.86 -29.51 19.35
CA SER A 23 12.08 -28.71 19.44
C SER A 23 12.92 -28.91 18.18
N GLY A 24 13.19 -27.82 17.45
CA GLY A 24 14.03 -27.80 16.24
C GLY A 24 15.11 -26.72 16.36
N ALA A 25 16.36 -27.14 16.21
CA ALA A 25 17.56 -26.34 16.43
C ALA A 25 17.69 -25.12 15.49
N LEU A 26 18.16 -24.01 16.05
CA LEU A 26 18.53 -22.79 15.33
C LEU A 26 19.73 -23.04 14.40
N SER A 27 19.48 -22.99 13.10
CA SER A 27 20.53 -22.89 12.08
C SER A 27 20.99 -21.43 11.99
N THR A 28 22.25 -21.16 12.33
CA THR A 28 22.90 -19.86 12.15
C THR A 28 23.23 -19.67 10.66
N GLY A 29 22.25 -19.22 9.88
CA GLY A 29 22.42 -18.83 8.48
C GLY A 29 23.16 -17.49 8.37
N GLY A 30 24.24 -17.48 7.58
CA GLY A 30 25.02 -16.26 7.29
C GLY A 30 24.16 -15.17 6.63
N ILE A 31 24.36 -13.94 7.08
CA ILE A 31 23.62 -12.76 6.62
C ILE A 31 24.03 -12.47 5.18
N SER A 32 23.11 -12.66 4.24
CA SER A 32 23.28 -12.24 2.84
C SER A 32 23.26 -10.71 2.80
N SER A 33 24.38 -10.07 2.45
CA SER A 33 24.52 -8.59 2.41
C SER A 33 23.51 -7.90 1.49
N THR A 34 22.98 -8.62 0.50
CA THR A 34 21.96 -8.12 -0.44
C THR A 34 20.54 -8.13 0.16
N GLY A 35 20.28 -8.96 1.16
CA GLY A 35 19.02 -8.95 1.91
C GLY A 35 18.94 -7.76 2.85
N ASP A 36 20.06 -7.46 3.51
CA ASP A 36 20.17 -6.35 4.46
C ASP A 36 20.00 -4.99 3.77
N ALA A 37 20.69 -4.77 2.63
CA ALA A 37 20.57 -3.55 1.85
C ALA A 37 19.15 -3.30 1.30
N ARG A 38 18.45 -4.35 0.84
CA ARG A 38 17.05 -4.25 0.39
C ARG A 38 16.08 -3.94 1.53
N SER A 39 16.35 -4.50 2.71
CA SER A 39 15.56 -4.19 3.91
C SER A 39 15.74 -2.74 4.36
N VAL A 40 16.97 -2.22 4.32
CA VAL A 40 17.25 -0.81 4.66
C VAL A 40 16.53 0.12 3.68
N ARG A 41 16.69 -0.11 2.36
CA ARG A 41 16.02 0.72 1.35
C ARG A 41 14.49 0.69 1.48
N SER A 42 13.92 -0.49 1.74
CA SER A 42 12.47 -0.58 1.98
C SER A 42 12.05 0.25 3.19
N ALA A 43 12.81 0.23 4.29
CA ALA A 43 12.50 1.04 5.47
C ALA A 43 12.55 2.55 5.18
N GLU A 44 13.51 3.01 4.37
CA GLU A 44 13.61 4.41 3.93
C GLU A 44 12.39 4.82 3.10
N VAL A 45 12.00 4.00 2.11
CA VAL A 45 10.82 4.26 1.27
C VAL A 45 9.54 4.26 2.10
N LEU A 46 9.41 3.36 3.09
CA LEU A 46 8.26 3.33 3.99
C LEU A 46 8.18 4.58 4.87
N ALA A 47 9.31 5.08 5.37
CA ALA A 47 9.35 6.33 6.13
C ALA A 47 8.94 7.52 5.26
N HIS A 48 9.41 7.56 4.00
CA HIS A 48 9.00 8.55 3.02
C HIS A 48 7.50 8.47 2.71
N ALA A 49 6.96 7.26 2.55
CA ALA A 49 5.53 7.03 2.33
C ALA A 49 4.68 7.57 3.50
N VAL A 50 5.12 7.39 4.75
CA VAL A 50 4.42 7.95 5.93
C VAL A 50 4.33 9.48 5.84
N ALA A 51 5.38 10.15 5.37
CA ALA A 51 5.42 11.61 5.22
C ALA A 51 4.68 12.11 3.96
N ALA A 52 4.54 11.28 2.93
CA ALA A 52 3.88 11.65 1.68
C ALA A 52 2.40 12.02 1.89
N ARG A 53 1.94 13.02 1.12
CA ARG A 53 0.54 13.46 1.11
C ARG A 53 -0.36 12.36 0.56
N GLY A 54 -1.47 12.10 1.24
CA GLY A 54 -2.49 11.16 0.79
C GLY A 54 -3.33 10.64 1.95
N PHE A 55 -4.43 9.97 1.59
CA PHE A 55 -5.42 9.44 2.52
C PHE A 55 -5.15 7.97 2.81
N MET A 56 -4.08 7.70 3.57
CA MET A 56 -3.80 6.35 4.04
C MET A 56 -3.10 6.41 5.40
N PRO A 57 -3.78 6.01 6.49
CA PRO A 57 -3.17 5.81 7.79
C PRO A 57 -1.93 4.92 7.73
N ALA A 58 -0.98 5.14 8.64
CA ALA A 58 0.31 4.46 8.59
C ALA A 58 0.19 2.93 8.79
N ASP A 59 -0.77 2.48 9.59
CA ASP A 59 -1.11 1.08 9.81
C ASP A 59 -1.75 0.45 8.56
N GLU A 60 -2.66 1.16 7.89
CA GLU A 60 -3.22 0.72 6.61
C GLU A 60 -2.15 0.62 5.51
N GLY A 61 -1.27 1.62 5.41
CA GLY A 61 -0.15 1.59 4.46
C GLY A 61 0.82 0.45 4.75
N ARG A 62 1.11 0.18 6.03
CA ARG A 62 1.91 -0.98 6.43
C ARG A 62 1.23 -2.30 6.05
N ALA A 63 -0.08 -2.42 6.31
CA ALA A 63 -0.85 -3.60 5.92
C ALA A 63 -0.82 -3.81 4.40
N LEU A 64 -0.88 -2.73 3.60
CA LEU A 64 -0.75 -2.79 2.14
C LEU A 64 0.63 -3.33 1.70
N PHE A 65 1.71 -2.80 2.29
CA PHE A 65 3.08 -3.28 2.01
C PHE A 65 3.27 -4.76 2.40
N ASP A 66 2.82 -5.15 3.60
CA ASP A 66 2.97 -6.52 4.10
C ASP A 66 2.17 -7.50 3.21
N HIS A 67 0.95 -7.12 2.81
CA HIS A 67 0.13 -7.93 1.91
C HIS A 67 0.77 -8.06 0.53
N ALA A 68 1.19 -6.97 -0.09
CA ALA A 68 1.87 -6.98 -1.39
C ALA A 68 3.16 -7.80 -1.36
N SER A 69 3.94 -7.69 -0.29
CA SER A 69 5.14 -8.51 -0.07
C SER A 69 4.82 -10.00 0.01
N SER A 70 3.73 -10.37 0.70
CA SER A 70 3.27 -11.76 0.77
C SER A 70 2.86 -12.30 -0.61
N VAL A 71 2.18 -11.49 -1.43
CA VAL A 71 1.81 -11.85 -2.81
C VAL A 71 3.06 -12.02 -3.68
N GLY A 72 4.06 -11.14 -3.52
CA GLY A 72 5.33 -11.23 -4.23
C GLY A 72 6.06 -12.57 -4.01
N GLN A 73 5.88 -13.19 -2.84
CA GLN A 73 6.47 -14.49 -2.47
C GLN A 73 5.70 -15.70 -3.01
N GLN A 74 4.46 -15.53 -3.50
CA GLN A 74 3.63 -16.65 -4.00
C GLN A 74 4.04 -17.13 -5.41
N GLY A 75 5.03 -16.50 -6.05
CA GLY A 75 5.59 -16.97 -7.33
C GLY A 75 4.74 -16.68 -8.56
N ILE A 76 3.70 -15.85 -8.46
CA ILE A 76 2.91 -15.41 -9.62
C ILE A 76 3.67 -14.29 -10.33
N ASP A 77 4.24 -14.54 -11.50
CA ASP A 77 5.02 -13.53 -12.24
C ASP A 77 4.16 -12.42 -12.85
N GLY A 78 4.80 -11.28 -13.14
CA GLY A 78 4.20 -10.14 -13.83
C GLY A 78 4.19 -8.84 -13.04
N PRO A 79 3.85 -7.73 -13.71
CA PRO A 79 3.79 -6.42 -13.09
C PRO A 79 2.54 -6.24 -12.23
N TRP A 80 2.61 -5.26 -11.33
CA TRP A 80 1.49 -4.82 -10.51
C TRP A 80 0.86 -3.55 -11.05
N LEU A 81 -0.41 -3.31 -10.72
CA LEU A 81 -1.17 -2.14 -11.11
C LEU A 81 -1.83 -1.52 -9.87
N GLU A 82 -1.59 -0.24 -9.66
CA GLU A 82 -2.36 0.62 -8.76
C GLU A 82 -3.32 1.48 -9.60
N ILE A 83 -4.57 1.59 -9.15
CA ILE A 83 -5.58 2.46 -9.76
C ILE A 83 -5.94 3.53 -8.73
N GLY A 84 -5.68 4.79 -9.07
CA GLY A 84 -5.79 5.92 -8.14
C GLY A 84 -4.50 6.05 -7.32
N SER A 85 -3.65 6.98 -7.74
CA SER A 85 -2.30 7.17 -7.17
C SER A 85 -2.18 8.48 -6.42
N TYR A 86 -3.08 9.42 -6.66
CA TYR A 86 -3.14 10.72 -6.00
C TYR A 86 -1.78 11.43 -5.98
N CYS A 87 -1.22 11.67 -4.79
CA CYS A 87 0.09 12.27 -4.58
C CYS A 87 1.20 11.24 -4.32
N GLY A 88 0.93 9.93 -4.46
CA GLY A 88 1.94 8.87 -4.49
C GLY A 88 2.16 8.12 -3.17
N LYS A 89 1.36 8.36 -2.13
CA LYS A 89 1.55 7.72 -0.82
C LYS A 89 1.49 6.18 -0.90
N SER A 90 0.42 5.63 -1.46
CA SER A 90 0.25 4.19 -1.65
C SER A 90 1.22 3.61 -2.67
N ALA A 91 1.54 4.37 -3.72
CA ALA A 91 2.53 4.00 -4.71
C ALA A 91 3.91 3.76 -4.07
N CYS A 92 4.33 4.52 -3.06
CA CYS A 92 5.58 4.27 -2.33
C CYS A 92 5.54 2.94 -1.54
N TYR A 93 4.44 2.67 -0.83
CA TYR A 93 4.26 1.39 -0.11
C TYR A 93 4.31 0.19 -1.07
N LEU A 94 3.54 0.25 -2.16
CA LEU A 94 3.52 -0.80 -3.18
C LEU A 94 4.86 -0.90 -3.92
N GLY A 95 5.51 0.23 -4.17
CA GLY A 95 6.81 0.32 -4.82
C GLY A 95 7.91 -0.36 -4.02
N ALA A 96 7.96 -0.15 -2.70
CA ALA A 96 8.91 -0.85 -1.82
C ALA A 96 8.72 -2.37 -1.85
N ALA A 97 7.46 -2.83 -1.82
CA ALA A 97 7.14 -4.26 -1.92
C ALA A 97 7.49 -4.82 -3.31
N ALA A 98 7.19 -4.08 -4.38
CA ALA A 98 7.50 -4.46 -5.75
C ALA A 98 9.01 -4.56 -5.98
N GLU A 99 9.79 -3.57 -5.52
CA GLU A 99 11.25 -3.56 -5.61
C GLU A 99 11.84 -4.77 -4.87
N SER A 100 11.36 -5.05 -3.65
CA SER A 100 11.78 -6.23 -2.87
C SER A 100 11.47 -7.55 -3.57
N ALA A 101 10.34 -7.62 -4.29
CA ALA A 101 9.92 -8.79 -5.06
C ALA A 101 10.50 -8.84 -6.48
N GLY A 102 11.29 -7.83 -6.91
CA GLY A 102 11.85 -7.75 -8.26
C GLY A 102 10.81 -7.49 -9.36
N ARG A 103 9.80 -6.67 -9.08
CA ARG A 103 8.63 -6.41 -9.95
C ARG A 103 8.51 -4.95 -10.34
N GLN A 104 7.82 -4.69 -11.45
CA GLN A 104 7.36 -3.35 -11.81
C GLN A 104 5.98 -3.07 -11.20
N LEU A 105 5.78 -1.84 -10.73
CA LEU A 105 4.49 -1.27 -10.39
C LEU A 105 4.10 -0.22 -11.42
N PHE A 106 2.89 -0.33 -11.98
CA PHE A 106 2.25 0.70 -12.77
C PHE A 106 1.26 1.47 -11.90
N ALA A 107 1.46 2.78 -11.77
CA ALA A 107 0.56 3.69 -11.09
C ALA A 107 -0.32 4.40 -12.14
N LEU A 108 -1.62 4.17 -12.10
CA LEU A 108 -2.59 4.70 -13.06
C LEU A 108 -3.53 5.71 -12.40
N ASP A 109 -3.39 6.98 -12.80
CA ASP A 109 -4.26 8.06 -12.36
C ASP A 109 -4.35 9.14 -13.45
N HIS A 110 -5.50 9.78 -13.57
CA HIS A 110 -5.67 10.96 -14.42
C HIS A 110 -5.20 12.25 -13.72
N HIS A 111 -4.92 12.20 -12.42
CA HIS A 111 -4.40 13.27 -11.56
C HIS A 111 -5.26 14.53 -11.52
N ARG A 112 -6.57 14.37 -11.70
CA ARG A 112 -7.56 15.47 -11.67
C ARG A 112 -8.49 15.43 -10.47
N GLY A 113 -8.17 14.60 -9.48
CA GLY A 113 -9.03 14.34 -8.32
C GLY A 113 -10.24 13.49 -8.68
N SER A 114 -10.72 12.71 -7.71
CA SER A 114 -12.04 12.09 -7.80
C SER A 114 -13.15 13.15 -7.70
N GLU A 115 -14.41 12.73 -7.81
CA GLU A 115 -15.57 13.64 -7.70
C GLU A 115 -15.55 14.39 -6.35
N GLU A 116 -15.24 13.67 -5.27
CA GLU A 116 -15.20 14.19 -3.92
C GLU A 116 -14.03 15.14 -3.63
N ASN A 117 -13.02 15.22 -4.52
CA ASN A 117 -11.92 16.18 -4.40
C ASN A 117 -12.18 17.50 -5.14
N GLN A 118 -13.28 17.60 -5.89
CA GLN A 118 -13.59 18.82 -6.65
C GLN A 118 -14.05 19.96 -5.74
N ALA A 119 -13.90 21.19 -6.21
CA ALA A 119 -14.33 22.38 -5.48
C ALA A 119 -15.82 22.29 -5.10
N GLY A 120 -16.11 22.54 -3.82
CA GLY A 120 -17.46 22.44 -3.25
C GLY A 120 -17.75 21.15 -2.47
N TRP A 121 -16.81 20.20 -2.44
CA TRP A 121 -16.91 18.96 -1.66
C TRP A 121 -15.97 18.93 -0.45
N GLU A 122 -16.25 18.04 0.51
CA GLU A 122 -15.56 17.97 1.82
C GLU A 122 -14.06 17.64 1.70
N HIS A 123 -13.64 16.92 0.65
CA HIS A 123 -12.25 16.52 0.44
C HIS A 123 -11.52 17.40 -0.58
N HIS A 124 -12.03 18.61 -0.84
CA HIS A 124 -11.35 19.58 -1.69
C HIS A 124 -10.13 20.17 -0.97
N GLU A 125 -8.97 20.04 -1.59
CA GLU A 125 -7.72 20.66 -1.14
C GLU A 125 -7.36 21.81 -2.11
N PRO A 126 -7.61 23.09 -1.76
CA PRO A 126 -7.47 24.21 -2.68
C PRO A 126 -6.03 24.41 -3.21
N ASP A 127 -5.04 23.98 -2.43
CA ASP A 127 -3.62 24.06 -2.78
C ASP A 127 -3.19 22.99 -3.81
N LEU A 128 -4.09 22.07 -4.17
CA LEU A 128 -3.91 21.12 -5.28
C LEU A 128 -4.52 21.61 -6.60
N VAL A 129 -5.09 22.82 -6.64
CA VAL A 129 -5.63 23.40 -7.88
C VAL A 129 -4.50 24.09 -8.64
N ASP A 130 -4.28 23.70 -9.89
CA ASP A 130 -3.40 24.40 -10.81
C ASP A 130 -3.97 25.80 -11.10
N PRO A 131 -3.26 26.89 -10.73
CA PRO A 131 -3.76 28.25 -10.89
C PRO A 131 -3.86 28.70 -12.35
N ALA A 132 -3.15 28.06 -13.28
CA ALA A 132 -3.19 28.41 -14.70
C ALA A 132 -4.48 27.94 -15.38
N ILE A 133 -5.06 26.83 -14.93
CA ILE A 133 -6.22 26.21 -15.58
C ILE A 133 -7.43 26.02 -14.65
N GLY A 134 -7.29 26.30 -13.35
CA GLY A 134 -8.36 26.21 -12.36
C GLY A 134 -8.87 24.79 -12.13
N ARG A 135 -8.01 23.78 -12.30
CA ARG A 135 -8.34 22.36 -12.11
C ARG A 135 -7.40 21.72 -11.11
N MET A 136 -7.91 20.75 -10.35
CA MET A 136 -7.05 19.93 -9.49
C MET A 136 -5.96 19.26 -10.32
N ASP A 137 -4.73 19.21 -9.80
CA ASP A 137 -3.58 18.58 -10.42
C ASP A 137 -2.64 17.98 -9.36
N THR A 138 -2.73 16.66 -9.17
CA THR A 138 -1.86 15.94 -8.24
C THR A 138 -0.55 15.46 -8.88
N LEU A 139 -0.44 15.51 -10.22
CA LEU A 139 0.69 14.95 -10.96
C LEU A 139 2.04 15.59 -10.57
N PRO A 140 2.14 16.92 -10.39
CA PRO A 140 3.40 17.54 -9.96
C PRO A 140 3.87 17.02 -8.59
N ILE A 141 2.95 16.81 -7.64
CA ILE A 141 3.30 16.28 -6.31
C ILE A 141 3.66 14.81 -6.42
N PHE A 142 2.85 14.01 -7.10
CA PHE A 142 3.15 12.60 -7.36
C PHE A 142 4.57 12.40 -7.90
N ARG A 143 4.96 13.17 -8.92
CA ARG A 143 6.31 13.08 -9.50
C ARG A 143 7.43 13.36 -8.49
N ARG A 144 7.24 14.36 -7.61
CA ARG A 144 8.21 14.66 -6.55
C ARG A 144 8.25 13.55 -5.50
N THR A 145 7.09 13.09 -5.06
CA THR A 145 6.98 11.97 -4.11
C THR A 145 7.73 10.75 -4.62
N ILE A 146 7.56 10.35 -5.88
CA ILE A 146 8.26 9.18 -6.44
C ILE A 146 9.75 9.45 -6.65
N HIS A 147 10.14 10.67 -7.06
CA HIS A 147 11.55 11.03 -7.24
C HIS A 147 12.34 10.99 -5.92
N ASP A 148 11.72 11.40 -4.83
CA ASP A 148 12.36 11.52 -3.52
C ASP A 148 12.38 10.20 -2.71
N ALA A 149 11.82 9.12 -3.26
CA ALA A 149 11.74 7.77 -2.68
C ALA A 149 12.91 6.86 -3.11
#